data_AF-A0A0A7KJG6-F1
#
_entry.id   AF-A0A0A7KJG6-F1
#
_cell.length_a   1.000
_cell.length_b   1.000
_cell.length_c   1.000
_cell.angle_alpha   90.00
_cell.angle_beta   90.00
_cell.angle_gamma   90.00
#
_symmetry.space_group_name_H-M   'P 1'
#
loop_
_entity.id
_entity.type
_entity.pdbx_description
1 polymer ?
#
loop_
_entity_poly.entity_id
_entity_poly.type
_entity_poly.pdbx_seq_one_letter_code
_entity_poly.pdbx_strand_id
1 'polypeptide(L)'
;MEILVAIALLGILASVLTATLTGSLNLNRQSQRQLDTATRAQQVLESVRGAWADTSGGVISSNYERACAPSSTVALNGLSAKYINLNARAQPINASGAVISAPGGTNVTITANCSAQPVVQMTGGAPYPMRRLIVSSSTGAQDIVLTLDVLRPQ
;
A
#
# COMPACT_ATOMS: atom_id res chain seq x y z
N MET A 1 30.02 22.89 -51.36
CA MET A 1 29.63 21.53 -50.91
C MET A 1 29.87 21.34 -49.42
N GLU A 2 31.02 21.73 -48.86
CA GLU A 2 31.35 21.51 -47.44
C GLU A 2 30.38 22.18 -46.43
N ILE A 3 29.90 23.39 -46.73
CA ILE A 3 28.93 24.10 -45.86
C ILE A 3 27.59 23.35 -45.75
N LEU A 4 27.11 22.76 -46.84
CA LEU A 4 25.86 21.97 -46.83
C LEU A 4 26.02 20.69 -45.99
N VAL A 5 27.18 20.04 -46.06
CA VAL A 5 27.49 18.83 -45.27
C VAL A 5 27.59 19.17 -43.77
N ALA A 6 28.22 20.29 -43.43
CA ALA A 6 28.34 20.74 -42.04
C ALA A 6 26.97 21.02 -41.40
N ILE A 7 26.05 21.68 -42.13
CA ILE A 7 24.70 21.97 -41.64
C ILE A 7 23.88 20.68 -41.48
N ALA A 8 24.01 19.74 -42.43
CA ALA A 8 23.33 18.44 -42.35
C ALA A 8 23.80 17.62 -41.13
N LEU A 9 25.11 17.59 -40.87
CA LEU A 9 25.68 16.90 -39.70
C LEU A 9 25.25 17.56 -38.38
N LEU A 10 25.21 18.89 -38.32
CA LEU A 10 24.75 19.63 -37.14
C LEU A 10 23.30 19.31 -36.79
N GLY A 11 22.41 19.22 -37.79
CA GLY A 11 21.01 18.85 -37.60
C GLY A 11 20.82 17.43 -37.07
N ILE A 12 21.59 16.47 -37.58
CA ILE A 12 21.57 15.08 -37.10
C ILE A 12 22.04 15.01 -35.65
N LEU A 13 23.18 15.65 -35.32
CA LEU A 13 23.73 15.71 -33.96
C LEU A 13 22.75 16.34 -32.97
N ALA A 14 22.14 17.48 -33.33
CA ALA A 14 21.16 18.16 -32.49
C ALA A 14 19.91 17.31 -32.22
N SER A 15 19.41 16.58 -33.23
CA SER A 15 18.23 15.71 -33.06
C SER A 15 18.50 14.52 -32.11
N VAL A 16 19.65 13.88 -32.24
CA VAL A 16 20.04 12.73 -31.39
C VAL A 16 20.26 13.16 -29.94
N LEU A 17 20.93 14.30 -29.72
CA LEU A 17 21.15 14.88 -28.39
C LEU A 17 19.83 15.29 -27.72
N THR A 18 18.90 15.87 -28.48
CA THR A 18 17.60 16.28 -27.94
C THR A 18 16.77 15.05 -27.55
N ALA A 19 16.75 14.00 -28.38
CA ALA A 19 16.03 12.76 -28.08
C ALA A 19 16.58 12.04 -26.84
N THR A 20 17.91 12.00 -26.66
CA THR A 20 18.54 11.41 -25.46
C THR A 20 18.29 12.24 -24.20
N LEU A 21 18.33 13.58 -24.30
CA LEU A 21 17.98 14.49 -23.19
C LEU A 21 16.51 14.34 -22.79
N THR A 22 15.57 14.35 -23.73
CA THR A 22 14.13 14.18 -23.43
C THR A 22 13.82 12.79 -22.86
N GLY A 23 14.46 11.73 -23.37
CA GLY A 23 14.32 10.38 -22.84
C GLY A 23 14.78 10.27 -21.37
N SER A 24 15.97 10.79 -21.06
CA SER A 24 16.53 10.76 -19.70
C SER A 24 15.71 11.56 -18.67
N LEU A 25 15.11 12.68 -19.08
CA LEU A 25 14.25 13.50 -18.23
C LEU A 25 12.91 12.83 -17.88
N ASN A 26 12.31 12.10 -18.83
CA ASN A 26 11.09 11.34 -18.57
C ASN A 26 11.35 10.14 -17.64
N LEU A 27 12.46 9.44 -17.82
CA LEU A 27 12.91 8.37 -16.93
C LEU A 27 13.16 8.88 -15.50
N ASN A 28 13.79 10.04 -15.34
CA ASN A 28 14.06 10.62 -14.03
C ASN A 28 12.77 11.04 -13.31
N ARG A 29 11.82 11.68 -14.02
CA ARG A 29 10.50 12.02 -13.45
C ARG A 29 9.70 10.77 -13.05
N GLN A 30 9.77 9.72 -13.85
CA GLN A 30 9.13 8.44 -13.54
C GLN A 30 9.75 7.80 -12.28
N SER A 31 11.08 7.74 -12.20
CA SER A 31 11.78 7.20 -11.03
C SER A 31 11.44 7.98 -9.75
N GLN A 32 11.35 9.31 -9.83
CA GLN A 32 10.99 10.15 -8.69
C GLN A 32 9.54 9.91 -8.23
N ARG A 33 8.59 9.80 -9.17
CA ARG A 33 7.19 9.48 -8.86
C ARG A 33 7.04 8.10 -8.22
N GLN A 34 7.81 7.13 -8.69
CA GLN A 34 7.77 5.77 -8.17
C GLN A 34 8.32 5.70 -6.73
N LEU A 35 9.42 6.41 -6.44
CA LEU A 35 9.98 6.52 -5.09
C LEU A 35 9.04 7.25 -4.11
N ASP A 36 8.44 8.35 -4.55
CA ASP A 36 7.46 9.11 -3.75
C ASP A 36 6.23 8.23 -3.43
N THR A 37 5.71 7.50 -4.42
CA THR A 37 4.58 6.58 -4.23
C THR A 37 4.92 5.43 -3.28
N ALA A 38 6.12 4.83 -3.41
CA ALA A 38 6.58 3.78 -2.52
C ALA A 38 6.71 4.27 -1.06
N THR A 39 7.27 5.46 -0.88
CA THR A 39 7.45 6.07 0.44
C THR A 39 6.10 6.34 1.10
N ARG A 40 5.13 6.87 0.35
CA ARG A 40 3.76 7.07 0.86
C ARG A 40 3.06 5.75 1.21
N ALA A 41 3.25 4.72 0.38
CA ALA A 41 2.68 3.40 0.66
C ALA A 41 3.28 2.79 1.94
N GLN A 42 4.58 2.95 2.17
CA GLN A 42 5.25 2.54 3.41
C GLN A 42 4.69 3.31 4.61
N GLN A 43 4.55 4.63 4.51
CA GLN A 43 3.97 5.46 5.57
C GLN A 43 2.55 5.01 5.92
N VAL A 44 1.69 4.76 4.93
CA VAL A 44 0.32 4.25 5.17
C VAL A 44 0.37 2.89 5.87
N LEU A 45 1.22 1.99 5.40
CA LEU A 45 1.37 0.65 5.96
C LEU A 45 1.82 0.70 7.44
N GLU A 46 2.80 1.55 7.75
CA GLU A 46 3.29 1.76 9.11
C GLU A 46 2.28 2.48 10.00
N SER A 47 1.57 3.49 9.49
CA SER A 47 0.52 4.18 10.25
C SER A 47 -0.63 3.25 10.60
N VAL A 48 -1.09 2.40 9.66
CA VAL A 48 -2.14 1.41 9.94
C VAL A 48 -1.63 0.37 10.94
N ARG A 49 -0.41 -0.15 10.76
CA ARG A 49 0.22 -1.05 11.72
C ARG A 49 0.30 -0.43 13.11
N GLY A 50 0.71 0.83 13.21
CA GLY A 50 0.80 1.57 14.46
C GLY A 50 -0.56 1.73 15.12
N ALA A 51 -1.59 2.11 14.36
CA ALA A 51 -2.97 2.22 14.84
C ALA A 51 -3.54 0.89 15.34
N TRP A 52 -3.13 -0.23 14.74
CA TRP A 52 -3.52 -1.58 15.18
C TRP A 52 -2.74 -2.06 16.39
N ALA A 53 -1.48 -1.63 16.55
CA ALA A 53 -0.66 -1.92 17.72
C ALA A 53 -1.04 -1.06 18.94
N ASP A 54 -1.81 0.01 18.74
CA ASP A 54 -2.26 0.89 19.82
C ASP A 54 -3.19 0.16 20.81
N THR A 55 -2.72 0.06 22.06
CA THR A 55 -3.44 -0.53 23.20
C THR A 55 -3.97 0.53 24.16
N SER A 56 -3.85 1.82 23.85
CA SER A 56 -4.26 2.94 24.70
C SER A 56 -5.80 3.07 24.75
N GLY A 57 -6.43 2.21 25.53
CA GLY A 57 -7.88 2.23 25.75
C GLY A 57 -8.42 1.22 26.75
N GLY A 58 -7.55 0.51 27.48
CA GLY A 58 -7.95 -0.50 28.48
C GLY A 58 -8.61 -1.77 27.91
N VAL A 59 -8.91 -1.78 26.61
CA VAL A 59 -9.38 -2.93 25.84
C VAL A 59 -8.29 -3.30 24.85
N ILE A 60 -7.60 -4.41 25.11
CA ILE A 60 -6.54 -4.94 24.24
C ILE A 60 -7.05 -4.94 22.79
N SER A 61 -6.34 -4.27 21.89
CA SER A 61 -6.45 -4.39 20.43
C SER A 61 -7.78 -3.95 19.76
N SER A 62 -8.55 -3.01 20.33
CA SER A 62 -9.83 -2.53 19.75
C SER A 62 -9.75 -2.19 18.25
N ASN A 63 -8.73 -1.45 17.82
CA ASN A 63 -8.60 -1.01 16.42
C ASN A 63 -8.26 -2.17 15.49
N TYR A 64 -7.34 -3.03 15.92
CA TYR A 64 -7.01 -4.26 15.21
C TYR A 64 -8.27 -5.10 15.06
N GLU A 65 -8.97 -5.45 16.15
CA GLU A 65 -10.17 -6.30 16.10
C GLU A 65 -11.28 -5.78 15.19
N ARG A 66 -11.41 -4.46 15.07
CA ARG A 66 -12.40 -3.81 14.19
C ARG A 66 -11.89 -3.59 12.77
N ALA A 67 -10.68 -4.05 12.46
CA ALA A 67 -9.95 -3.82 11.21
C ALA A 67 -9.99 -2.33 10.81
N CYS A 68 -9.78 -1.46 11.79
CA CYS A 68 -9.99 -0.02 11.69
C CYS A 68 -8.70 0.75 12.02
N ALA A 69 -8.49 1.89 11.36
CA ALA A 69 -7.46 2.84 11.73
C ALA A 69 -7.99 4.28 11.77
N PRO A 70 -7.59 5.11 12.75
CA PRO A 70 -8.04 6.49 12.86
C PRO A 70 -7.64 7.34 11.66
N SER A 71 -8.59 8.07 11.07
CA SER A 71 -8.33 9.00 9.96
C SER A 71 -7.43 10.18 10.33
N SER A 72 -7.22 10.43 11.64
CA SER A 72 -6.23 11.39 12.15
C SER A 72 -4.78 10.91 12.00
N THR A 73 -4.58 9.60 11.86
CA THR A 73 -3.24 8.96 11.81
C THR A 73 -2.91 8.36 10.45
N VAL A 74 -3.92 7.99 9.65
CA VAL A 74 -3.77 7.36 8.34
C VAL A 74 -4.40 8.24 7.27
N ALA A 75 -3.58 8.67 6.30
CA ALA A 75 -4.04 9.39 5.11
C ALA A 75 -3.73 8.56 3.86
N LEU A 76 -4.77 8.09 3.17
CA LEU A 76 -4.62 7.17 2.03
C LEU A 76 -4.12 7.87 0.75
N ASN A 77 -4.42 9.15 0.52
CA ASN A 77 -3.84 9.97 -0.55
C ASN A 77 -3.75 9.29 -1.94
N GLY A 78 -4.82 8.62 -2.39
CA GLY A 78 -4.86 7.91 -3.68
C GLY A 78 -4.32 6.47 -3.65
N LEU A 79 -3.93 5.98 -2.48
CA LEU A 79 -3.62 4.59 -2.20
C LEU A 79 -4.87 3.85 -1.67
N SER A 80 -4.83 2.53 -1.69
CA SER A 80 -5.82 1.67 -1.05
C SER A 80 -5.16 0.85 0.05
N ALA A 81 -5.87 0.60 1.15
CA ALA A 81 -5.46 -0.29 2.22
C ALA A 81 -6.49 -1.39 2.40
N LYS A 82 -6.06 -2.64 2.28
CA LYS A 82 -6.88 -3.85 2.43
C LYS A 82 -6.25 -4.79 3.43
N TYR A 83 -7.04 -5.70 3.97
CA TYR A 83 -6.56 -6.76 4.83
C TYR A 83 -7.11 -8.12 4.43
N ILE A 84 -6.37 -9.16 4.81
CA ILE A 84 -6.78 -10.57 4.74
C ILE A 84 -6.57 -11.16 6.13
N ASN A 85 -7.57 -11.88 6.64
CA ASN A 85 -7.44 -12.58 7.91
C ASN A 85 -6.60 -13.85 7.73
N LEU A 86 -5.66 -14.07 8.66
CA LEU A 86 -4.72 -15.17 8.62
C LEU A 86 -4.82 -16.02 9.91
N ASN A 87 -4.45 -17.29 9.82
CA ASN A 87 -4.19 -18.12 10.99
C ASN A 87 -2.81 -17.81 11.61
N ALA A 88 -2.48 -18.47 12.72
CA ALA A 88 -1.19 -18.29 13.40
C ALA A 88 0.04 -18.73 12.58
N ARG A 89 -0.16 -19.41 11.44
CA ARG A 89 0.88 -19.83 10.49
C ARG A 89 0.92 -18.93 9.23
N ALA A 90 0.30 -17.76 9.29
CA ALA A 90 0.20 -16.79 8.19
C ALA A 90 -0.53 -17.31 6.93
N GLN A 91 -1.40 -18.30 7.07
CA GLN A 91 -2.22 -18.81 5.97
C GLN A 91 -3.56 -18.08 5.93
N PRO A 92 -4.06 -17.67 4.75
CA PRO A 92 -5.36 -17.03 4.63
C PRO A 92 -6.49 -17.93 5.10
N ILE A 93 -7.41 -17.39 5.89
CA ILE A 93 -8.57 -18.10 6.42
C ILE A 93 -9.87 -17.35 6.16
N ASN A 94 -10.96 -18.11 6.05
CA ASN A 94 -12.32 -17.57 6.01
C ASN A 94 -12.86 -17.32 7.44
N ALA A 95 -14.13 -16.91 7.53
CA ALA A 95 -14.77 -16.65 8.82
C ALA A 95 -14.88 -17.86 9.74
N SER A 96 -14.94 -19.09 9.21
CA SER A 96 -14.96 -20.31 10.01
C SER A 96 -13.56 -20.77 10.45
N GLY A 97 -12.49 -20.03 10.12
CA GLY A 97 -11.11 -20.40 10.42
C GLY A 97 -10.50 -21.43 9.47
N ALA A 98 -11.19 -21.80 8.38
CA ALA A 98 -10.68 -22.74 7.39
C ALA A 98 -9.73 -22.04 6.42
N VAL A 99 -8.63 -22.72 6.05
CA VAL A 99 -7.63 -22.19 5.11
C VAL A 99 -8.23 -22.08 3.70
N ILE A 100 -7.98 -20.96 3.03
CA ILE A 100 -8.46 -20.67 1.67
C ILE A 100 -7.31 -20.31 0.74
N SER A 101 -7.40 -20.74 -0.52
CA SER A 101 -6.35 -20.57 -1.54
C SER A 101 -6.44 -19.27 -2.34
N ALA A 102 -7.62 -18.65 -2.41
CA ALA A 102 -7.86 -17.40 -3.12
C ALA A 102 -8.60 -16.38 -2.23
N PRO A 103 -7.92 -15.80 -1.22
CA PRO A 103 -8.55 -14.84 -0.32
C PRO A 103 -8.89 -13.52 -1.03
N GLY A 104 -10.12 -13.05 -0.85
CA GLY A 104 -10.49 -11.68 -1.18
C GLY A 104 -10.01 -10.71 -0.09
N GLY A 105 -9.34 -9.63 -0.47
CA GLY A 105 -8.97 -8.56 0.47
C GLY A 105 -10.15 -7.67 0.81
N THR A 106 -10.35 -7.37 2.09
CA THR A 106 -11.38 -6.43 2.58
C THR A 106 -10.74 -5.08 2.87
N ASN A 107 -11.42 -3.96 2.59
CA ASN A 107 -10.86 -2.64 2.89
C ASN A 107 -10.66 -2.45 4.40
N VAL A 108 -9.53 -1.87 4.78
CA VAL A 108 -9.35 -1.36 6.15
C VAL A 108 -10.28 -0.18 6.34
N THR A 109 -11.01 -0.15 7.45
CA THR A 109 -11.92 0.96 7.76
C THR A 109 -11.10 2.16 8.26
N ILE A 110 -11.06 3.23 7.48
CA ILE A 110 -10.42 4.49 7.90
C ILE A 110 -11.50 5.47 8.36
N THR A 111 -11.54 5.80 9.64
CA THR A 111 -12.59 6.65 10.22
C THR A 111 -12.11 7.37 11.47
N ALA A 112 -12.77 8.45 11.87
CA ALA A 112 -12.44 9.19 13.10
C ALA A 112 -12.78 8.38 14.38
N ASN A 113 -13.78 7.50 14.31
CA ASN A 113 -14.23 6.74 15.48
C ASN A 113 -14.23 5.23 15.22
N CYS A 114 -13.08 4.58 15.51
CA CYS A 114 -12.97 3.13 15.39
C CYS A 114 -13.82 2.37 16.41
N SER A 115 -14.12 2.93 17.59
CA SER A 115 -14.91 2.23 18.61
C SER A 115 -16.35 1.91 18.18
N ALA A 116 -16.90 2.68 17.24
CA ALA A 116 -18.23 2.47 16.67
C ALA A 116 -18.27 1.37 15.59
N GLN A 117 -17.12 0.92 15.09
CA GLN A 117 -17.04 -0.10 14.05
C GLN A 117 -17.27 -1.50 14.65
N PRO A 118 -17.95 -2.43 13.97
CA PRO A 118 -18.14 -3.78 14.50
C PRO A 118 -16.81 -4.52 14.66
N VAL A 119 -16.73 -5.41 15.65
CA VAL A 119 -15.59 -6.32 15.80
C VAL A 119 -15.63 -7.38 14.70
N VAL A 120 -14.51 -7.52 13.99
CA VAL A 120 -14.29 -8.52 12.94
C VAL A 120 -13.68 -9.76 13.59
N GLN A 121 -14.50 -10.79 13.77
CA GLN A 121 -14.14 -12.05 14.44
C GLN A 121 -14.51 -13.27 13.60
N MET A 122 -14.00 -14.43 13.98
CA MET A 122 -14.39 -15.71 13.41
C MET A 122 -15.81 -16.11 13.85
N THR A 123 -16.45 -16.99 13.09
CA THR A 123 -17.66 -17.69 13.50
C THR A 123 -17.40 -18.39 14.85
N GLY A 124 -18.23 -18.10 15.86
CA GLY A 124 -18.01 -18.56 17.24
C GLY A 124 -17.31 -17.55 18.16
N GLY A 125 -16.94 -16.37 17.63
CA GLY A 125 -16.50 -15.22 18.42
C GLY A 125 -15.00 -15.17 18.72
N ALA A 126 -14.22 -16.11 18.19
CA ALA A 126 -12.77 -16.09 18.34
C ALA A 126 -12.12 -14.97 17.49
N PRO A 127 -11.15 -14.21 18.02
CA PRO A 127 -10.47 -13.18 17.27
C PRO A 127 -9.48 -13.77 16.26
N TYR A 128 -9.21 -13.05 15.17
CA TYR A 128 -8.22 -13.48 14.18
C TYR A 128 -6.79 -13.28 14.72
N PRO A 129 -5.94 -14.33 14.72
CA PRO A 129 -4.61 -14.25 15.32
C PRO A 129 -3.66 -13.34 14.53
N MET A 130 -3.87 -13.19 13.22
CA MET A 130 -3.03 -12.38 12.35
C MET A 130 -3.85 -11.78 11.20
N ARG A 131 -3.42 -10.64 10.68
CA ARG A 131 -3.96 -10.02 9.45
C ARG A 131 -2.83 -9.62 8.52
N ARG A 132 -2.95 -9.96 7.23
CA ARG A 132 -2.11 -9.40 6.17
C ARG A 132 -2.67 -8.06 5.76
N LEU A 133 -1.97 -6.98 6.05
CA LEU A 133 -2.22 -5.67 5.49
C LEU A 133 -1.63 -5.59 4.07
N ILE A 134 -2.39 -5.02 3.14
CA ILE A 134 -2.03 -4.84 1.75
C ILE A 134 -2.28 -3.37 1.41
N VAL A 135 -1.23 -2.64 1.06
CA VAL A 135 -1.34 -1.25 0.59
C VAL A 135 -0.98 -1.23 -0.88
N SER A 136 -1.84 -0.66 -1.73
CA SER A 136 -1.58 -0.57 -3.17
C SER A 136 -1.87 0.80 -3.76
N SER A 137 -1.17 1.14 -4.85
CA SER A 137 -1.38 2.39 -5.60
C SER A 137 -2.09 2.12 -6.92
N SER A 138 -3.38 2.48 -7.05
CA SER A 138 -4.17 2.20 -8.26
C SER A 138 -3.84 3.11 -9.46
N THR A 139 -2.58 3.49 -9.67
CA THR A 139 -2.14 4.54 -10.60
C THR A 139 -1.64 4.02 -11.96
N GLY A 140 -1.97 2.78 -12.35
CA GLY A 140 -1.63 2.23 -13.66
C GLY A 140 -0.23 1.60 -13.71
N ALA A 141 0.59 1.91 -14.73
CA ALA A 141 1.87 1.23 -15.03
C ALA A 141 2.96 1.28 -13.94
N GLN A 142 2.69 1.91 -12.80
CA GLN A 142 3.58 2.03 -11.64
C GLN A 142 2.88 1.60 -10.35
N ASP A 143 2.00 0.59 -10.44
CA ASP A 143 1.34 0.01 -9.27
C ASP A 143 2.37 -0.60 -8.32
N ILE A 144 2.36 -0.14 -7.08
CA ILE A 144 3.16 -0.64 -5.98
C ILE A 144 2.21 -1.34 -5.04
N VAL A 145 2.52 -2.60 -4.71
CA VAL A 145 1.79 -3.38 -3.72
C VAL A 145 2.76 -3.72 -2.59
N LEU A 146 2.48 -3.23 -1.40
CA LEU A 146 3.19 -3.58 -0.18
C LEU A 146 2.30 -4.47 0.67
N THR A 147 2.90 -5.51 1.24
CA THR A 147 2.19 -6.45 2.10
C THR A 147 2.94 -6.64 3.40
N LEU A 148 2.22 -6.65 4.52
CA LEU A 148 2.77 -6.88 5.84
C LEU A 148 1.81 -7.76 6.64
N ASP A 149 2.35 -8.83 7.23
CA ASP A 149 1.60 -9.66 8.17
C ASP A 149 1.72 -9.08 9.58
N VAL A 150 0.58 -8.72 10.17
CA VAL A 150 0.47 -8.08 11.48
C VAL A 150 -0.16 -9.06 12.46
N LEU A 151 0.59 -9.38 13.51
CA LEU A 151 0.10 -10.18 14.62
C LEU A 151 -0.87 -9.38 15.47
N ARG A 152 -1.86 -10.08 16.03
CA ARG A 152 -2.75 -9.52 17.05
C ARG A 152 -1.93 -9.06 18.28
N PRO A 153 -2.08 -7.80 18.72
CA PRO A 153 -1.48 -7.33 19.97
C PRO A 153 -1.98 -8.14 21.17
N GLN A 154 -1.08 -8.38 22.14
CA GLN A 154 -1.38 -9.09 23.39
C GLN A 154 -1.74 -8.12 24.52
#